data_AF-A0A847NBX1-F1
#
_entry.id   AF-A0A847NBX1-F1
#
_cell.length_a   1.000
_cell.length_b   1.000
_cell.length_c   1.000
_cell.angle_alpha   90.00
_cell.angle_beta   90.00
_cell.angle_gamma   90.00
#
_symmetry.space_group_name_H-M   'P 1'
#
loop_
_entity.id
_entity.type
_entity.pdbx_description
1 polymer ?
#
loop_
_entity_poly.entity_id
_entity_poly.type
_entity_poly.pdbx_seq_one_letter_code
_entity_poly.pdbx_strand_id
1 'polypeptide(L)' 'MDYSVFDIIGPRMVGPSSSHTAGAARLGKIARRISGNDVSKITFVLYGSFAKTYKGHGTDRALVAGILGMEPDD' A
#
# COMPACT_ATOMS: atom_id res chain seq x y z
N MET A 1 6.11 0.79 25.54
CA MET A 1 5.23 1.12 24.41
C MET A 1 3.83 0.78 24.87
N ASP A 2 2.98 1.78 25.03
CA ASP A 2 1.55 1.56 25.23
C ASP A 2 0.94 1.28 23.85
N TYR A 3 0.19 0.19 23.74
CA TYR A 3 -0.53 -0.18 22.52
C TYR A 3 -2.01 0.16 22.70
N SER A 4 -2.58 0.85 21.73
CA SER A 4 -4.02 1.09 21.64
C SER A 4 -4.72 -0.11 20.99
N VAL A 5 -6.01 -0.30 21.29
CA VAL A 5 -6.85 -1.27 20.58
C VAL A 5 -6.86 -1.03 19.06
N PHE A 6 -6.68 0.23 18.62
CA PHE A 6 -6.60 0.61 17.22
C PHE A 6 -5.27 0.24 16.54
N ASP A 7 -4.23 -0.05 17.31
CA ASP A 7 -2.97 -0.55 16.76
C ASP A 7 -3.05 -2.05 16.44
N ILE A 8 -3.97 -2.76 17.11
CA ILE A 8 -4.19 -4.20 16.96
C ILE A 8 -5.30 -4.46 15.95
N ILE A 9 -6.44 -3.78 16.07
CA ILE A 9 -7.54 -3.84 15.12
C ILE A 9 -7.22 -2.87 14.00
N GLY A 10 -6.49 -3.35 13.00
CA GLY A 10 -6.14 -2.59 11.81
C GLY A 10 -7.39 -2.00 11.10
N PRO A 11 -7.19 -1.02 10.22
CA PRO A 11 -8.31 -0.36 9.55
C PRO A 11 -9.12 -1.36 8.73
N ARG A 12 -10.39 -1.03 8.46
CA ARG A 12 -11.11 -1.67 7.36
C ARG A 12 -10.28 -1.49 6.10
N MET A 13 -10.15 -2.52 5.28
CA MET A 13 -9.32 -2.46 4.07
C MET A 13 -9.87 -3.38 3.00
N VAL A 14 -9.55 -3.08 1.75
CA VAL A 14 -9.79 -3.95 0.61
C VAL A 14 -8.64 -4.94 0.44
N GLY A 15 -8.99 -6.17 0.10
CA GLY A 15 -8.04 -7.22 -0.28
C GLY A 15 -7.58 -8.13 0.85
N PRO A 16 -6.75 -9.13 0.53
CA PRO A 16 -6.51 -10.27 1.42
C PRO A 16 -5.40 -10.06 2.45
N SER A 17 -4.65 -8.95 2.40
CA SER A 17 -3.43 -8.81 3.20
C SER A 17 -3.20 -7.39 3.72
N SER A 18 -3.06 -7.25 5.04
CA SER A 18 -2.72 -5.95 5.66
C SER A 18 -1.33 -5.46 5.28
N SER A 19 -0.37 -6.36 5.08
CA SER A 19 1.01 -6.00 4.73
C SER A 19 1.17 -5.78 3.22
N HIS A 20 0.70 -6.72 2.41
CA HIS A 20 0.96 -6.73 0.97
C HIS A 20 -0.09 -5.96 0.16
N THR A 21 -1.24 -5.60 0.76
CA THR A 21 -2.28 -4.78 0.13
C THR A 21 -2.36 -3.41 0.81
N ALA A 22 -2.85 -3.31 2.05
CA ALA A 22 -3.02 -2.02 2.72
C ALA A 22 -1.67 -1.30 2.95
N GLY A 23 -0.64 -2.03 3.38
CA GLY A 23 0.72 -1.51 3.50
C GLY A 23 1.28 -1.02 2.17
N ALA A 24 1.06 -1.77 1.09
CA ALA A 24 1.50 -1.40 -0.26
C ALA A 24 0.81 -0.12 -0.78
N ALA A 25 -0.51 0.01 -0.59
CA ALA A 25 -1.25 1.24 -0.91
C ALA A 25 -0.72 2.44 -0.12
N ARG A 26 -0.48 2.27 1.18
CA ARG A 26 0.10 3.32 2.03
C ARG A 26 1.51 3.73 1.57
N LEU A 27 2.35 2.79 1.12
CA LEU A 27 3.67 3.08 0.55
C LEU A 27 3.56 3.92 -0.73
N GLY A 28 2.68 3.54 -1.66
CA GLY A 28 2.41 4.31 -2.88
C GLY A 28 1.97 5.75 -2.57
N LYS A 29 1.07 5.92 -1.60
CA LYS A 29 0.57 7.23 -1.19
C LYS A 29 1.64 8.11 -0.56
N ILE A 30 2.52 7.53 0.26
CA ILE A 30 3.67 8.24 0.82
C ILE A 30 4.61 8.68 -0.29
N ALA A 31 4.93 7.80 -1.24
CA ALA A 31 5.77 8.14 -2.39
C ALA A 31 5.18 9.32 -3.19
N ARG A 32 3.87 9.28 -3.50
CA ARG A 32 3.15 10.39 -4.16
C ARG A 32 3.33 11.73 -3.42
N ARG A 33 3.14 11.72 -2.10
CA ARG A 33 3.25 12.92 -1.25
C ARG A 33 4.67 13.48 -1.27
N ILE A 34 5.67 12.62 -1.18
CA ILE A 34 7.09 13.01 -1.25
C ILE A 34 7.43 13.61 -2.62
N SER A 35 6.84 13.07 -3.70
CA SER A 35 7.06 13.52 -5.07
C SER A 35 6.28 14.77 -5.49
N GLY A 36 5.53 15.42 -4.59
CA GLY A 36 4.82 16.67 -4.91
C GLY A 36 3.50 16.51 -5.68
N ASN A 37 2.88 15.32 -5.64
CA ASN A 37 1.55 15.00 -6.19
C ASN A 37 1.37 14.98 -7.72
N ASP A 38 2.31 15.51 -8.51
CA ASP A 38 2.23 15.51 -9.98
C ASP A 38 3.24 14.54 -10.59
N VAL A 39 2.92 13.25 -10.50
CA VAL A 39 3.83 12.17 -10.94
C VAL A 39 3.44 11.69 -12.33
N SER A 40 4.30 11.96 -13.32
CA SER A 40 4.06 11.58 -14.73
C SER A 40 4.45 10.14 -15.06
N LYS A 41 5.39 9.55 -14.30
CA LYS A 41 5.85 8.18 -14.52
C LYS A 41 6.40 7.57 -13.23
N ILE A 42 6.11 6.29 -13.02
CA ILE A 42 6.58 5.51 -11.87
C ILE A 42 7.10 4.17 -12.35
N THR A 43 8.13 3.69 -11.66
CA THR A 43 8.64 2.32 -11.80
C THR A 43 8.59 1.66 -10.43
N PHE A 44 7.84 0.56 -10.31
CA PHE A 44 7.83 -0.26 -9.11
C PHE A 44 8.85 -1.39 -9.25
N VAL A 45 9.73 -1.54 -8.27
CA VAL A 45 10.65 -2.68 -8.17
C VAL A 45 10.33 -3.42 -6.88
N LEU A 46 9.91 -4.67 -7.02
CA LEU A 46 9.54 -5.51 -5.89
C LEU A 46 10.69 -6.44 -5.53
N TYR A 47 10.94 -6.59 -4.23
CA TYR A 47 11.95 -7.48 -3.69
C TYR A 47 11.33 -8.50 -2.74
N GLY A 48 12.02 -9.62 -2.51
CA GLY A 48 11.66 -10.58 -1.46
C GLY A 48 10.22 -11.07 -1.52
N SER A 49 9.50 -11.01 -0.39
CA SER A 49 8.11 -11.48 -0.28
C SER A 49 7.15 -10.72 -1.18
N PHE A 50 7.35 -9.41 -1.37
CA PHE A 50 6.57 -8.59 -2.30
C PHE A 50 6.69 -9.15 -3.72
N ALA A 51 7.91 -9.40 -4.20
CA ALA A 51 8.13 -9.95 -5.55
C ALA A 51 7.51 -11.35 -5.73
N LYS A 52 7.54 -12.17 -4.68
CA LYS A 52 7.04 -13.56 -4.75
C LYS A 52 5.51 -13.66 -4.73
N THR A 53 4.83 -12.72 -4.07
CA THR A 53 3.39 -12.85 -3.77
C THR A 53 2.51 -11.75 -4.35
N TYR A 54 3.09 -10.79 -5.10
CA TYR A 54 2.37 -9.58 -5.52
C TYR A 54 1.03 -9.86 -6.22
N LYS A 55 0.95 -10.89 -7.08
CA LYS A 55 -0.29 -11.26 -7.76
C LYS A 55 -1.36 -11.78 -6.82
N GLY A 56 -0.98 -12.65 -5.88
CA GLY A 56 -1.91 -13.27 -4.94
C GLY A 56 -2.47 -12.29 -3.91
N HIS A 57 -1.69 -11.26 -3.57
CA HIS A 57 -2.11 -10.22 -2.63
C HIS A 57 -2.56 -8.91 -3.31
N GLY A 58 -2.55 -8.84 -4.64
CA GLY A 58 -2.88 -7.61 -5.38
C GLY A 58 -1.96 -6.43 -5.09
N THR A 59 -0.70 -6.69 -4.73
CA THR A 59 0.27 -5.67 -4.33
C THR A 59 0.58 -4.68 -5.44
N ASP A 60 0.61 -5.15 -6.69
CA ASP A 60 0.76 -4.31 -7.87
C ASP A 60 -0.36 -3.27 -7.99
N ARG A 61 -1.61 -3.72 -7.86
CA ARG A 61 -2.80 -2.85 -7.88
C ARG A 61 -2.81 -1.90 -6.70
N ALA A 62 -2.48 -2.40 -5.51
CA ALA A 62 -2.44 -1.58 -4.30
C ALA A 62 -1.39 -0.45 -4.41
N LEU A 63 -0.19 -0.74 -4.92
CA LEU A 63 0.84 0.28 -5.16
C LEU A 63 0.37 1.37 -6.12
N VAL A 64 -0.30 0.98 -7.21
CA VAL A 64 -0.89 1.91 -8.18
C VAL A 64 -1.99 2.75 -7.52
N ALA A 65 -2.92 2.12 -6.79
CA ALA A 65 -4.00 2.81 -6.08
C ALA A 65 -3.46 3.86 -5.09
N GLY A 66 -2.43 3.51 -4.32
CA GLY A 66 -1.75 4.42 -3.42
C GLY A 66 -1.16 5.65 -4.12
N ILE A 67 -0.51 5.42 -5.26
CA ILE A 67 0.02 6.50 -6.11
C ILE A 67 -1.08 7.41 -6.67
N LEU A 68 -2.24 6.83 -7.01
CA LEU A 68 -3.41 7.59 -7.45
C LEU A 68 -4.08 8.34 -6.30
N GLY A 69 -3.65 8.10 -5.05
CA GLY A 69 -4.12 8.80 -3.86
C GLY A 69 -5.32 8.16 -3.17
N MET A 70 -5.66 6.91 -3.52
CA MET A 70 -6.76 6.16 -2.90
C MET A 70 -6.42 5.74 -1.47
N GLU A 71 -7.43 5.59 -0.62
CA GLU A 71 -7.29 5.02 0.72
C GLU A 71 -7.33 3.48 0.68
N PRO A 72 -6.80 2.78 1.71
CA PRO A 72 -6.84 1.33 1.78
C PRO A 72 -8.24 0.72 1.86
N ASP A 73 -9.27 1.51 2.21
CA ASP A 73 -10.66 1.10 2.36
C ASP A 73 -11.58 1.48 1.18
N ASP A 74 -11.03 2.12 0.15
CA ASP A 74 -11.64 2.42 -1.15
C ASP A 74 -11.55 1.22 -2.12
#